data_AF-A0A832XLA5-F1
#
_entry.id   AF-A0A832XLA5-F1
#
_cell.length_a   1.000
_cell.length_b   1.000
_cell.length_c   1.000
_cell.angle_alpha   90.00
_cell.angle_beta   90.00
_cell.angle_gamma   90.00
#
_symmetry.space_group_name_H-M   'P 1'
#
loop_
_entity.id
_entity.type
_entity.pdbx_description
1 polymer ?
#
loop_
_entity_poly.entity_id
_entity_poly.type
_entity_poly.pdbx_seq_one_letter_code
_entity_poly.pdbx_strand_id
1 'polypeptide(L)' 'MIIPIRCFTCGKPIASEYEEYKKRVEAGEKAQEVMDSLKLVRYCCRRMLISQVDLIDEVAQFKY' A
#
# COMPACT_ATOMS: atom_id res chain seq x y z
N MET A 1 -8.36 6.74 1.53
CA MET A 1 -9.37 5.70 1.30
C MET A 1 -8.67 4.36 1.26
N ILE A 2 -9.37 3.24 1.46
CA ILE A 2 -8.76 1.90 1.52
C ILE A 2 -7.94 1.60 0.25
N ILE A 3 -6.81 0.90 0.40
CA ILE A 3 -5.92 0.55 -0.72
C ILE A 3 -6.67 -0.27 -1.78
N PRO A 4 -6.42 -0.06 -3.09
CA PRO A 4 -6.96 -0.92 -4.12
C PRO A 4 -6.59 -2.40 -3.90
N ILE A 5 -7.59 -3.28 -4.03
CA ILE A 5 -7.44 -4.74 -3.91
C ILE A 5 -6.44 -5.28 -4.93
N ARG A 6 -6.46 -4.73 -6.16
CA ARG A 6 -5.58 -5.09 -7.27
C ARG A 6 -4.93 -3.84 -7.86
N CYS A 7 -3.74 -3.99 -8.43
CA CYS A 7 -3.11 -2.91 -9.19
C CYS A 7 -3.92 -2.50 -10.41
N PHE A 8 -4.07 -1.19 -10.63
CA PHE A 8 -4.76 -0.66 -11.82
C PHE A 8 -4.10 -1.01 -13.16
N THR A 9 -2.80 -1.32 -13.18
CA THR A 9 -2.08 -1.67 -14.41
C THR A 9 -1.85 -3.17 -14.55
N CYS A 10 -1.25 -3.80 -13.52
CA CYS A 10 -0.83 -5.20 -13.59
C CYS A 10 -1.93 -6.19 -13.21
N GLY A 11 -3.01 -5.75 -12.56
CA GLY A 11 -4.08 -6.62 -12.03
C GLY A 11 -3.66 -7.54 -10.88
N LYS A 12 -2.38 -7.53 -10.47
CA LYS A 12 -1.89 -8.32 -9.33
C LYS A 12 -2.62 -7.88 -8.05
N PRO A 13 -3.05 -8.82 -7.17
CA PRO A 13 -3.48 -8.50 -5.81
C PRO A 13 -2.36 -7.79 -5.04
N ILE A 14 -2.69 -6.71 -4.33
CA ILE A 14 -1.73 -5.88 -3.57
C ILE A 14 -2.21 -5.59 -2.15
N ALA A 15 -3.52 -5.62 -1.90
CA ALA A 15 -4.06 -5.22 -0.59
C ALA A 15 -3.54 -6.09 0.58
N SER A 16 -3.27 -7.37 0.35
CA SER A 16 -2.72 -8.29 1.35
C SER A 16 -1.35 -7.85 1.86
N GLU A 17 -0.52 -7.30 0.99
CA GLU A 17 0.86 -6.91 1.28
C GLU A 17 0.98 -5.49 1.87
N TYR A 18 -0.10 -4.70 1.84
CA TYR A 18 -0.06 -3.30 2.25
C TYR A 18 0.16 -3.10 3.74
N GLU A 19 -0.52 -3.88 4.59
CA GLU A 19 -0.39 -3.74 6.05
C GLU A 19 1.05 -4.05 6.51
N GLU A 20 1.66 -5.08 5.94
CA GLU A 20 3.05 -5.44 6.25
C GLU A 20 4.03 -4.37 5.75
N TYR A 21 3.80 -3.84 4.54
CA TYR A 21 4.56 -2.71 4.01
C TYR A 21 4.48 -1.49 4.92
N LYS A 22 3.27 -1.11 5.34
CA LYS A 22 3.04 0.06 6.20
C LYS A 22 3.74 -0.09 7.56
N LYS A 23 3.56 -1.23 8.24
CA LYS A 23 4.21 -1.52 9.53
C LYS A 23 5.74 -1.44 9.47
N ARG A 24 6.35 -1.99 8.41
CA ARG A 24 7.82 -1.97 8.25
C ARG A 24 8.36 -0.58 7.90
N VAL A 25 7.66 0.16 7.05
CA VAL A 25 8.03 1.54 6.73
C VAL A 25 7.89 2.46 7.95
N GLU A 26 6.83 2.28 8.75
CA GLU A 26 6.65 3.00 10.02
C GLU A 26 7.70 2.62 11.07
N ALA A 27 8.22 1.38 11.03
CA ALA A 27 9.34 0.94 11.87
C ALA A 27 10.70 1.54 11.43
N GLY A 28 10.74 2.29 10.33
CA GLY A 28 11.95 2.96 9.83
C GLY A 28 12.75 2.17 8.81
N GLU A 29 12.24 1.03 8.31
CA GLU A 29 12.87 0.32 7.20
C GLU A 29 12.72 1.10 5.89
N LYS A 30 13.71 0.99 4.99
CA LYS A 30 13.65 1.63 3.68
C LYS A 30 12.54 0.99 2.86
N ALA A 31 11.61 1.81 2.36
CA ALA A 31 10.48 1.37 1.54
C ALA A 31 10.90 0.46 0.36
N GLN A 32 12.06 0.71 -0.25
CA GLN A 32 12.59 -0.09 -1.35
C GLN A 32 12.90 -1.54 -0.93
N GLU A 33 13.59 -1.73 0.18
CA GLU A 33 13.97 -3.04 0.71
C GLU A 33 12.73 -3.83 1.14
N VAL A 34 11.75 -3.13 1.73
CA VAL A 34 10.45 -3.72 2.10
C VAL A 34 9.70 -4.21 0.86
N MET A 35 9.59 -3.37 -0.19
CA MET A 35 8.94 -3.76 -1.45
C MET A 35 9.65 -4.93 -2.15
N ASP A 36 10.98 -4.99 -2.06
CA ASP A 36 11.79 -6.09 -2.60
C ASP A 36 11.53 -7.39 -1.84
N SER A 37 11.44 -7.33 -0.50
CA SER A 37 11.10 -8.48 0.35
C SER A 37 9.71 -9.05 0.06
N LEU A 38 8.74 -8.19 -0.26
CA LEU A 38 7.37 -8.53 -0.63
C LEU A 38 7.22 -9.01 -2.09
N LYS A 39 8.34 -9.19 -2.81
CA LYS A 39 8.39 -9.65 -4.21
C LYS A 39 7.56 -8.77 -5.16
N LEU A 40 7.52 -7.46 -4.92
CA LEU A 40 6.85 -6.50 -5.78
C LEU A 40 7.81 -6.01 -6.86
N VAL A 41 8.00 -6.83 -7.90
CA VAL A 41 9.04 -6.59 -8.91
C VAL A 41 8.71 -5.45 -9.88
N ARG A 42 7.43 -5.28 -10.23
CA ARG A 42 7.00 -4.30 -11.25
C ARG A 42 6.73 -2.93 -10.64
N TYR A 43 7.25 -1.89 -11.27
CA TYR A 43 7.06 -0.49 -10.86
C TYR A 43 5.58 -0.09 -10.74
N CYS A 44 4.72 -0.62 -11.62
CA CYS A 44 3.28 -0.31 -11.60
C CYS A 44 2.59 -0.78 -10.32
N CYS A 45 3.02 -1.94 -9.79
CA CYS A 45 2.49 -2.49 -8.56
C CYS A 45 3.10 -1.73 -7.34
N ARG A 46 4.39 -1.31 -7.41
CA ARG A 46 5.05 -0.47 -6.37
C ARG A 46 4.43 0.91 -6.21
N ARG A 47 4.09 1.57 -7.33
CA ARG A 47 3.45 2.90 -7.31
C ARG A 47 2.20 2.91 -6.43
N MET A 48 1.40 1.84 -6.48
CA MET A 48 0.17 1.75 -5.70
C MET A 48 0.41 1.84 -4.20
N LEU A 49 1.51 1.27 -3.68
CA LEU A 49 1.85 1.32 -2.26
C LEU A 49 2.44 2.67 -1.85
N ILE A 50 3.29 3.26 -2.70
CA ILE A 50 3.98 4.51 -2.40
C ILE A 50 3.01 5.69 -2.34
N SER A 51 2.04 5.74 -3.28
CA SER A 51 1.09 6.86 -3.37
C SER A 51 -0.21 6.63 -2.59
N GLN A 52 -0.31 5.56 -1.81
CA GLN A 52 -1.51 5.24 -1.06
C GLN A 52 -1.66 6.17 0.14
N VAL A 53 -2.87 6.73 0.32
CA VAL A 53 -3.22 7.59 1.46
C VAL A 53 -4.49 7.09 2.13
N ASP A 54 -4.41 6.73 3.40
CA ASP A 54 -5.51 6.16 4.18
C ASP A 54 -6.42 7.24 4.81
N LEU A 55 -7.14 7.98 3.97
CA LEU A 55 -8.16 8.95 4.42
C LEU A 55 -9.45 8.32 5.02
N ILE A 56 -9.51 7.00 5.19
CA ILE A 56 -10.78 6.36 5.60
C ILE A 56 -11.14 6.70 7.06
N ASP A 57 -10.14 6.79 7.93
CA ASP A 57 -10.34 7.06 9.35
C ASP A 57 -10.84 8.49 9.60
N GLU A 58 -10.34 9.44 8.81
CA GLU A 58 -10.77 10.84 8.84
C GLU A 58 -12.20 10.99 8.34
N VAL A 59 -12.54 10.35 7.21
CA VAL A 59 -13.88 10.43 6.61
C VAL A 59 -14.91 9.70 7.47
N ALA A 60 -14.54 8.60 8.14
CA ALA A 60 -15.45 7.82 8.99
C ALA A 60 -15.98 8.59 10.20
N GLN A 61 -15.29 9.64 10.65
CA GLN A 61 -15.73 10.51 11.74
C GLN A 61 -16.90 11.42 11.34
N PHE A 62 -17.00 11.77 10.05
CA PHE A 62 -18.10 12.56 9.51
C PHE A 62 -19.29 11.65 9.22
N LYS A 63 -19.99 11.24 10.28
CA LYS A 63 -21.34 10.68 10.16
C LYS A 63 -22.34 11.85 10.20
N TYR A 64 -23.05 12.05 9.08
CA TYR A 64 -24.39 12.63 9.15
C TYR A 64 -25.32 11.66 9.88
#